data_AF-X6NFA2-F1
#
_entry.id   AF-X6NFA2-F1
#
_cell.length_a   1.000
_cell.length_b   1.000
_cell.length_c   1.000
_cell.angle_alpha   90.00
_cell.angle_beta   90.00
_cell.angle_gamma   90.00
#
_symmetry.space_group_name_H-M   'P 1'
#
loop_
_entity.id
_entity.type
_entity.pdbx_description
1 polymer ?
#
loop_
_entity_poly.entity_id
_entity_poly.type
_entity_poly.pdbx_seq_one_letter_code
_entity_poly.pdbx_strand_id
1 'polypeptide(L)'
;MYIIFFFVKKEKNKLIKKNKIGNSVPQFGDLNLLTLSNYEFPTGVGLPDTLRPSFSSNSQIFQNVTFQEDGDSIWTIPSPIRENVARVLLNTSLQDTLSTQIVLNYVFTRQGPTSNNPIESSQQLAPFLTGAEARDLGEVLIGKKSSWAAPKPLAVWLSLPASGSISIFSSSRKYNVTLELLPDIDIITNSSGNDYYWSVTMSVPVDVGDKDSSYYNAPLSFLLVSDNFVSSSILSGLGISSYSVVGFYVIVVYSFSQLLRLLYSDKMKNIIFTDLQNVDYLLRLVSAVKLARKQRNFFVEELLYRRLIRIYRDPSLLITLTRRLSEEEQSSLALDGYTDTSEDDPNRLGYLLKDRAPKYDKPIDDDHLPKKQ
;
A
#
# COMPACT_ATOMS: atom_id res chain seq x y z
N MET A 1 9.82 40.08 18.19
CA MET A 1 8.49 40.44 17.64
C MET A 1 8.23 39.51 16.46
N TYR A 2 7.13 38.75 16.48
CA TYR A 2 6.76 37.87 15.36
C TYR A 2 5.84 38.67 14.42
N ILE A 3 6.27 38.89 13.18
CA ILE A 3 5.38 39.39 12.12
C ILE A 3 4.81 38.14 11.46
N ILE A 4 3.55 37.84 11.77
CA ILE A 4 2.84 36.65 11.26
C ILE A 4 2.08 37.09 10.01
N PHE A 5 2.45 36.52 8.86
CA PHE A 5 1.70 36.66 7.61
C PHE A 5 0.69 35.51 7.51
N PHE A 6 -0.59 35.83 7.38
CA PHE A 6 -1.66 34.85 7.17
C PHE A 6 -1.94 34.73 5.67
N PHE A 7 -1.65 33.58 5.09
CA PHE A 7 -2.23 33.17 3.81
C PHE A 7 -3.28 32.10 4.12
N VAL A 8 -4.56 32.46 4.01
CA VAL A 8 -5.69 31.56 4.32
C VAL A 8 -6.29 31.05 3.01
N LYS A 9 -6.08 29.76 2.71
CA LYS A 9 -6.85 29.08 1.67
C LYS A 9 -8.22 28.66 2.22
N LYS A 10 -9.30 29.17 1.64
CA LYS A 10 -10.67 28.73 1.93
C LYS A 10 -11.16 27.82 0.80
N GLU A 11 -11.08 26.50 0.98
CA GLU A 11 -11.61 25.54 0.00
C GLU A 11 -13.11 25.24 0.23
N LYS A 12 -13.89 25.27 -0.85
CA LYS A 12 -15.11 24.47 -1.03
C LYS A 12 -14.95 23.64 -2.31
N ASN A 13 -14.71 22.33 -2.13
CA ASN A 13 -15.00 21.17 -2.98
C ASN A 13 -15.02 21.33 -4.53
N LYS A 14 -14.18 20.55 -5.25
CA LYS A 14 -14.61 19.39 -6.09
C LYS A 14 -13.39 18.71 -6.76
N LEU A 15 -13.32 17.40 -6.66
CA LEU A 15 -12.40 16.55 -7.44
C LEU A 15 -12.61 16.77 -8.95
N ILE A 16 -11.61 17.27 -9.67
CA ILE A 16 -11.56 17.21 -11.14
C ILE A 16 -11.03 15.82 -11.51
N LYS A 17 -11.94 14.93 -11.86
CA LYS A 17 -11.63 13.69 -12.59
C LYS A 17 -11.03 14.07 -13.94
N LYS A 18 -10.04 13.29 -14.39
CA LYS A 18 -9.52 13.25 -15.77
C LYS A 18 -10.65 13.50 -16.78
N ASN A 19 -10.66 14.67 -17.43
CA ASN A 19 -11.00 14.81 -18.85
C ASN A 19 -10.92 16.26 -19.34
N LYS A 20 -10.35 16.36 -20.55
CA LYS A 20 -10.45 17.42 -21.56
C LYS A 20 -9.95 18.82 -21.19
N ILE A 21 -8.97 19.25 -21.99
CA ILE A 21 -8.63 20.64 -22.29
C ILE A 21 -9.94 21.39 -22.56
N GLY A 22 -10.39 22.12 -21.55
CA GLY A 22 -11.51 23.04 -21.60
C GLY A 22 -11.07 24.24 -20.80
N ASN A 23 -11.10 25.41 -21.44
CA ASN A 23 -10.74 26.70 -20.85
C ASN A 23 -11.51 26.88 -19.54
N SER A 24 -10.84 26.61 -18.41
CA SER A 24 -11.34 26.94 -17.09
C SER A 24 -10.70 28.25 -16.69
N VAL A 25 -11.55 29.19 -16.27
CA VAL A 25 -11.15 30.48 -15.73
C VAL A 25 -10.23 30.21 -14.54
N PRO A 26 -9.00 30.76 -14.50
CA PRO A 26 -8.07 30.51 -13.41
C PRO A 26 -8.68 31.01 -12.09
N GLN A 27 -8.84 30.11 -11.13
CA GLN A 27 -9.20 30.46 -9.76
C GLN A 27 -7.93 30.49 -8.91
N PHE A 28 -7.93 31.38 -7.93
CA PHE A 28 -6.80 31.73 -7.07
C PHE A 28 -5.92 30.52 -6.64
N GLY A 29 -4.66 30.52 -7.10
CA GLY A 29 -3.70 29.43 -6.93
C GLY A 29 -3.85 28.31 -7.96
N ASP A 30 -3.28 28.49 -9.15
CA ASP A 30 -3.30 27.48 -10.20
C ASP A 30 -2.38 26.31 -9.81
N LEU A 31 -3.00 25.19 -9.42
CA LEU A 31 -2.30 23.92 -9.20
C LEU A 31 -2.08 23.25 -10.56
N ASN A 32 -0.87 23.39 -11.11
CA ASN A 32 -0.48 22.68 -12.31
C ASN A 32 -0.01 21.27 -11.94
N LEU A 33 -0.88 20.29 -12.15
CA LEU A 33 -0.56 18.87 -11.93
C LEU A 33 0.39 18.39 -13.04
N LEU A 34 1.65 18.16 -12.69
CA LEU A 34 2.66 17.68 -13.63
C LEU A 34 2.85 16.18 -13.46
N THR A 35 2.21 15.39 -14.32
CA THR A 35 2.49 13.95 -14.38
C THR A 35 3.84 13.71 -15.07
N LEU A 36 4.78 13.07 -14.36
CA LEU A 36 6.18 12.82 -14.73
C LEU A 36 6.40 12.16 -16.11
N SER A 37 5.39 11.53 -16.71
CA SER A 37 5.54 10.97 -18.05
C SER A 37 5.82 12.03 -19.12
N ASN A 38 5.53 13.31 -18.85
CA ASN A 38 5.59 14.40 -19.83
C ASN A 38 6.42 15.62 -19.36
N TYR A 39 7.18 15.52 -18.25
CA TYR A 39 7.99 16.64 -17.76
C TYR A 39 9.48 16.27 -17.77
N GLU A 40 10.21 16.81 -18.74
CA GLU A 40 11.63 17.07 -18.55
C GLU A 40 11.74 18.24 -17.56
N PHE A 41 12.56 18.09 -16.52
CA PHE A 41 12.86 19.21 -15.62
C PHE A 41 13.26 20.43 -16.46
N PRO A 42 12.87 21.67 -16.07
CA PRO A 42 13.33 22.85 -16.77
C PRO A 42 14.84 22.77 -16.87
N THR A 43 15.39 23.04 -18.05
CA THR A 43 16.80 22.87 -18.36
C THR A 43 17.67 23.47 -17.25
N GLY A 44 18.34 22.62 -16.46
CA GLY A 44 19.24 23.02 -15.37
C GLY A 44 18.65 23.05 -13.95
N VAL A 45 17.35 22.78 -13.76
CA VAL A 45 16.77 22.52 -12.43
C VAL A 45 16.88 21.03 -12.13
N GLY A 46 18.06 20.63 -11.64
CA GLY A 46 18.29 19.26 -11.18
C GLY A 46 17.52 18.97 -9.89
N LEU A 47 17.08 17.72 -9.74
CA LEU A 47 16.57 17.21 -8.46
C LEU A 47 17.68 17.35 -7.40
N PRO A 48 17.42 17.95 -6.22
CA PRO A 48 18.45 18.08 -5.19
C PRO A 48 19.09 16.73 -4.87
N ASP A 49 20.42 16.68 -4.73
CA ASP A 49 21.14 15.45 -4.43
C ASP A 49 20.68 14.78 -3.12
N THR A 50 20.12 15.57 -2.21
CA THR A 50 19.51 15.10 -0.95
C THR A 50 18.16 14.40 -1.14
N LEU A 51 17.41 14.77 -2.18
CA LEU A 51 16.12 14.15 -2.54
C LEU A 51 16.29 12.91 -3.43
N ARG A 52 17.43 12.81 -4.12
CA ARG A 52 17.73 11.75 -5.09
C ARG A 52 17.69 10.31 -4.53
N PRO A 53 18.15 10.03 -3.29
CA PRO A 53 18.12 8.67 -2.73
C PRO A 53 16.71 8.23 -2.30
N SER A 54 15.88 9.17 -1.85
CA SER A 54 14.49 8.94 -1.42
C SER A 54 13.49 9.00 -2.58
N PHE A 55 13.95 9.35 -3.78
CA PHE A 55 13.10 9.58 -4.94
C PHE A 55 12.70 8.25 -5.60
N SER A 56 11.41 8.10 -5.86
CA SER A 56 10.87 6.99 -6.64
C SER A 56 9.79 7.49 -7.61
N SER A 57 10.10 7.48 -8.90
CA SER A 57 9.24 7.98 -9.98
C SER A 57 7.88 7.30 -10.06
N ASN A 58 7.74 6.08 -9.52
CA ASN A 58 6.51 5.30 -9.59
C ASN A 58 5.55 5.56 -8.41
N SER A 59 6.03 6.17 -7.32
CA SER A 59 5.26 6.32 -6.08
C SER A 59 4.98 7.76 -5.67
N GLN A 60 5.61 8.73 -6.33
CA GLN A 60 5.54 10.14 -5.99
C GLN A 60 4.92 10.96 -7.13
N ILE A 61 4.08 11.94 -6.77
CA ILE A 61 3.43 12.87 -7.69
C ILE A 61 4.10 14.23 -7.58
N PHE A 62 4.42 14.81 -8.73
CA PHE A 62 5.04 16.12 -8.86
C PHE A 62 3.98 17.16 -9.20
N GLN A 63 4.04 18.29 -8.51
CA GLN A 63 3.12 19.40 -8.76
C GLN A 63 3.92 20.68 -8.69
N ASN A 64 3.69 21.57 -9.66
CA ASN A 64 4.16 22.94 -9.56
C ASN A 64 3.02 23.79 -9.05
N VAL A 65 3.25 24.48 -7.94
CA VAL A 65 2.26 25.33 -7.28
C VAL A 65 2.74 26.76 -7.35
N THR A 66 2.04 27.57 -8.13
CA THR A 66 2.32 28.99 -8.31
C THR A 66 1.27 29.81 -7.59
N PHE A 67 1.69 30.67 -6.68
CA PHE A 67 0.83 31.63 -6.00
C PHE A 67 0.71 32.92 -6.83
N GLN A 68 -0.25 33.77 -6.51
CA GLN A 68 -0.24 35.14 -7.06
C GLN A 68 0.79 35.98 -6.33
N GLU A 69 1.22 37.07 -6.96
CA GLU A 69 2.19 38.02 -6.41
C GLU A 69 1.60 38.79 -5.23
N ASP A 70 0.37 39.29 -5.41
CA ASP A 70 -0.33 40.11 -4.42
C ASP A 70 -1.05 39.26 -3.38
N GLY A 71 -1.02 39.71 -2.12
CA GLY A 71 -1.70 39.04 -1.02
C GLY A 71 -3.24 39.16 -1.10
N ASP A 72 -3.93 38.05 -0.81
CA ASP A 72 -5.39 37.93 -0.83
C ASP A 72 -6.11 38.79 0.23
N SER A 73 -5.36 39.31 1.21
CA SER A 73 -5.90 40.04 2.35
C SER A 73 -5.18 41.36 2.57
N ILE A 74 -5.97 42.39 2.87
CA ILE A 74 -5.49 43.69 3.32
C ILE A 74 -4.74 43.54 4.65
N TRP A 75 -3.65 44.27 4.79
CA TRP A 75 -2.86 44.36 5.99
C TRP A 75 -3.50 45.33 7.00
N THR A 76 -4.34 44.78 7.86
CA THR A 76 -5.20 45.52 8.82
C THR A 76 -4.48 46.07 10.06
N ILE A 77 -3.14 46.20 10.03
CA ILE A 77 -2.39 46.70 11.21
C ILE A 77 -2.62 48.20 11.36
N PRO A 78 -3.09 48.68 12.54
CA PRO A 78 -3.28 50.10 12.79
C PRO A 78 -2.01 50.91 12.55
N SER A 79 -2.13 52.07 11.91
CA SER A 79 -1.04 53.02 11.65
C SER A 79 -0.13 53.29 12.86
N PRO A 80 -0.63 53.55 14.09
CA PRO A 80 0.26 53.80 15.23
C PRO A 80 1.11 52.57 15.60
N ILE A 81 0.58 51.36 15.43
CA ILE A 81 1.34 50.12 15.68
C ILE A 81 2.40 49.96 14.59
N ARG A 82 2.03 50.14 13.32
CA ARG A 82 2.99 50.09 12.20
C ARG A 82 4.15 51.07 12.41
N GLU A 83 3.86 52.31 12.77
CA GLU A 83 4.90 53.32 13.03
C GLU A 83 5.76 52.97 14.24
N ASN A 84 5.17 52.41 15.30
CA ASN A 84 5.94 51.94 16.46
C ASN A 84 6.93 50.84 16.04
N VAL A 85 6.50 49.89 15.21
CA VAL A 85 7.36 48.83 14.67
C VAL A 85 8.46 49.40 13.79
N ALA A 86 8.11 50.30 12.88
CA ALA A 86 9.07 50.98 12.03
C ALA A 86 10.11 51.75 12.86
N ARG A 87 9.69 52.46 13.91
CA ARG A 87 10.59 53.17 14.83
C ARG A 87 11.56 52.23 15.55
N VAL A 88 11.09 51.07 16.02
CA VAL A 88 11.96 50.06 16.64
C VAL A 88 13.01 49.55 15.65
N LEU A 89 12.59 49.25 14.43
CA LEU A 89 13.48 48.75 13.38
C LEU A 89 14.51 49.82 12.93
N LEU A 90 14.09 51.09 12.79
CA LEU A 90 14.95 52.18 12.35
C LEU A 90 15.96 52.65 13.42
N ASN A 91 15.61 52.51 14.69
CA ASN A 91 16.49 52.89 15.81
C ASN A 91 17.59 51.85 16.08
N THR A 92 17.64 50.76 15.32
CA THR A 92 18.64 49.71 15.48
C THR A 92 19.99 50.16 14.88
N SER A 93 21.08 49.94 15.62
CA SER A 93 22.43 50.22 15.13
C SER A 93 22.81 49.27 14.00
N LEU A 94 23.64 49.72 13.05
CA LEU A 94 24.02 48.92 11.87
C LEU A 94 24.75 47.62 12.23
N GLN A 95 25.40 47.56 13.40
CA GLN A 95 26.15 46.39 13.86
C GLN A 95 25.35 45.47 14.81
N ASP A 96 24.16 45.91 15.24
CA ASP A 96 23.33 45.12 16.16
C ASP A 96 22.53 44.05 15.39
N THR A 97 22.26 42.94 16.07
CA THR A 97 21.39 41.88 15.56
C THR A 97 20.09 41.85 16.36
N LEU A 98 18.97 41.93 15.66
CA LEU A 98 17.64 41.83 16.26
C LEU A 98 17.16 40.37 16.24
N SER A 99 16.54 39.95 17.34
CA SER A 99 15.84 38.66 17.43
C SER A 99 14.50 38.61 16.68
N THR A 100 14.21 39.61 15.85
CA THR A 100 13.04 39.64 14.98
C THR A 100 13.19 38.60 13.87
N GLN A 101 12.16 37.79 13.68
CA GLN A 101 12.15 36.72 12.69
C GLN A 101 11.07 36.96 11.65
N ILE A 102 11.37 36.63 10.41
CA ILE A 102 10.41 36.60 9.31
C ILE A 102 10.26 35.16 8.86
N VAL A 103 9.04 34.65 8.95
CA VAL A 103 8.71 33.24 8.75
C VAL A 103 7.59 33.14 7.73
N LEU A 104 7.79 32.25 6.75
CA LEU A 104 6.82 31.83 5.77
C LEU A 104 6.18 30.52 6.25
N ASN A 105 4.86 30.52 6.43
CA ASN A 105 4.11 29.35 6.88
C ASN A 105 3.38 28.70 5.71
N TYR A 106 3.39 27.37 5.70
CA TYR A 106 2.72 26.54 4.71
C TYR A 106 1.64 25.70 5.38
N VAL A 107 0.47 25.64 4.77
CA VAL A 107 -0.66 24.81 5.22
C VAL A 107 -1.19 24.04 4.02
N PHE A 108 -1.10 22.72 4.07
CA PHE A 108 -1.58 21.84 3.00
C PHE A 108 -2.73 20.99 3.50
N THR A 109 -3.82 20.99 2.73
CA THR A 109 -4.97 20.12 2.96
C THR A 109 -5.06 19.05 1.87
N ARG A 110 -5.11 17.78 2.28
CA ARG A 110 -5.23 16.63 1.36
C ARG A 110 -6.39 15.72 1.75
N GLN A 111 -6.87 14.91 0.82
CA GLN A 111 -7.89 13.88 1.06
C GLN A 111 -7.30 12.64 1.79
N GLY A 112 -6.43 12.87 2.79
CA GLY A 112 -5.75 11.84 3.58
C GLY A 112 -6.46 11.55 4.91
N PRO A 113 -5.88 10.70 5.78
CA PRO A 113 -6.44 10.44 7.11
C PRO A 113 -6.57 11.74 7.91
N THR A 114 -7.69 11.90 8.61
CA THR A 114 -8.04 13.13 9.37
C THR A 114 -7.03 13.45 10.47
N SER A 115 -6.30 12.47 10.97
CA SER A 115 -5.25 12.65 11.98
C SER A 115 -4.01 13.38 11.46
N ASN A 116 -3.83 13.52 10.15
CA ASN A 116 -2.66 14.15 9.53
C ASN A 116 -3.06 15.22 8.50
N ASN A 117 -4.08 16.00 8.83
CA ASN A 117 -4.63 17.07 8.01
C ASN A 117 -5.20 18.18 8.93
N PRO A 118 -4.78 19.46 8.82
CA PRO A 118 -3.83 20.01 7.86
C PRO A 118 -2.37 19.62 8.16
N ILE A 119 -1.55 19.58 7.10
CA ILE A 119 -0.10 19.44 7.23
C ILE A 119 0.49 20.84 7.24
N GLU A 120 1.10 21.19 8.35
CA GLU A 120 1.68 22.50 8.56
C GLU A 120 3.21 22.41 8.57
N SER A 121 3.87 23.41 8.00
CA SER A 121 5.31 23.58 8.10
C SER A 121 5.65 25.06 7.94
N SER A 122 6.88 25.42 8.29
CA SER A 122 7.33 26.81 8.23
C SER A 122 8.77 26.91 7.77
N GLN A 123 9.06 27.89 6.94
CA GLN A 123 10.40 28.25 6.53
C GLN A 123 10.76 29.65 7.05
N GLN A 124 11.92 29.77 7.69
CA GLN A 124 12.45 31.08 8.09
C GLN A 124 13.10 31.76 6.89
N LEU A 125 12.60 32.95 6.52
CA LEU A 125 13.18 33.85 5.51
C LEU A 125 14.26 34.77 6.11
N ALA A 126 14.09 35.13 7.39
CA ALA A 126 15.11 35.80 8.19
C ALA A 126 15.05 35.23 9.63
N PRO A 127 16.04 34.41 10.06
CA PRO A 127 16.08 33.87 11.42
C PRO A 127 16.44 34.92 12.47
N PHE A 128 17.13 35.97 12.05
CA PHE A 128 17.44 37.20 12.76
C PHE A 128 17.56 38.30 11.70
N LEU A 129 17.41 39.57 12.10
CA LEU A 129 17.63 40.71 11.21
C LEU A 129 18.91 41.43 11.62
N THR A 130 19.80 41.66 10.65
CA THR A 130 20.91 42.59 10.86
C THR A 130 20.40 44.02 10.94
N GLY A 131 21.16 44.92 11.57
CA GLY A 131 20.78 46.33 11.68
C GLY A 131 20.46 46.98 10.32
N ALA A 132 21.20 46.61 9.26
CA ALA A 132 20.92 47.08 7.90
C ALA A 132 19.57 46.55 7.35
N GLU A 133 19.33 45.24 7.45
CA GLU A 133 18.09 44.59 6.99
C GLU A 133 16.86 45.08 7.76
N ALA A 134 17.01 45.32 9.06
CA ALA A 134 15.95 45.84 9.90
C ALA A 134 15.59 47.27 9.51
N ARG A 135 16.58 48.15 9.29
CA ARG A 135 16.35 49.52 8.84
C ARG A 135 15.69 49.54 7.47
N ASP A 136 16.13 48.70 6.54
CA ASP A 136 15.51 48.53 5.23
C ASP A 136 14.02 48.18 5.36
N LEU A 137 13.67 47.22 6.22
CA LEU A 137 12.27 46.85 6.48
C LEU A 137 11.50 48.02 7.11
N GLY A 138 12.11 48.73 8.06
CA GLY A 138 11.53 49.92 8.68
C GLY A 138 11.27 51.06 7.68
N GLU A 139 12.16 51.25 6.70
CA GLU A 139 11.96 52.22 5.62
C GLU A 139 10.83 51.80 4.67
N VAL A 140 10.64 50.50 4.42
CA VAL A 140 9.49 49.98 3.66
C VAL A 140 8.17 50.23 4.41
N LEU A 141 8.15 50.03 5.73
CA LEU A 141 6.96 50.28 6.55
C LEU A 141 6.51 51.75 6.58
N ILE A 142 7.44 52.69 6.36
CA ILE A 142 7.16 54.13 6.27
C ILE A 142 6.90 54.56 4.82
N GLY A 143 7.16 53.69 3.84
CA GLY A 143 7.03 54.00 2.41
C GLY A 143 8.19 54.83 1.83
N LYS A 144 9.34 54.89 2.52
CA LYS A 144 10.56 55.54 2.02
C LYS A 144 11.31 54.64 1.02
N LYS A 145 11.26 53.33 1.25
CA LYS A 145 11.80 52.28 0.37
C LYS A 145 10.63 51.47 -0.18
N SER A 146 10.69 51.04 -1.44
CA SER A 146 9.61 50.27 -2.07
C SER A 146 9.63 48.81 -1.66
N SER A 147 10.81 48.17 -1.65
CA SER A 147 10.93 46.73 -1.43
C SER A 147 11.99 46.35 -0.41
N TRP A 148 11.75 45.21 0.24
CA TRP A 148 12.65 44.55 1.17
C TRP A 148 13.04 43.17 0.64
N ALA A 149 14.34 42.90 0.57
CA ALA A 149 14.86 41.60 0.12
C ALA A 149 15.18 40.70 1.30
N ALA A 150 14.68 39.46 1.25
CA ALA A 150 14.96 38.45 2.27
C ALA A 150 16.43 38.02 2.23
N PRO A 151 17.11 37.96 3.40
CA PRO A 151 18.54 37.62 3.46
C PRO A 151 18.80 36.14 3.16
N LYS A 152 17.85 35.26 3.49
CA LYS A 152 17.96 33.82 3.22
C LYS A 152 17.18 33.46 1.96
N PRO A 153 17.79 32.72 1.01
CA PRO A 153 17.08 32.26 -0.18
C PRO A 153 15.97 31.26 0.18
N LEU A 154 14.90 31.30 -0.61
CA LEU A 154 13.76 30.41 -0.51
C LEU A 154 14.11 28.98 -0.94
N ALA A 155 13.52 28.01 -0.25
CA ALA A 155 13.64 26.61 -0.58
C ALA A 155 12.39 26.20 -1.35
N VAL A 156 12.56 25.94 -2.64
CA VAL A 156 11.45 25.72 -3.58
C VAL A 156 10.91 24.28 -3.52
N TRP A 157 11.73 23.33 -3.06
CA TRP A 157 11.37 21.92 -3.02
C TRP A 157 10.72 21.56 -1.68
N LEU A 158 9.47 21.13 -1.74
CA LEU A 158 8.70 20.67 -0.58
C LEU A 158 8.27 19.22 -0.82
N SER A 159 8.68 18.31 0.05
CA SER A 159 8.20 16.93 0.03
C SER A 159 7.12 16.74 1.08
N LEU A 160 5.99 16.21 0.62
CA LEU A 160 4.80 15.94 1.42
C LEU A 160 4.72 14.43 1.64
N PRO A 161 5.22 13.91 2.76
CA PRO A 161 5.18 12.47 3.04
C PRO A 161 3.75 11.97 3.28
N ALA A 162 3.52 10.68 3.11
CA ALA A 162 2.21 10.05 3.35
C ALA A 162 1.75 10.19 4.83
N SER A 163 2.69 10.28 5.77
CA SER A 163 2.46 10.57 7.18
C SER A 163 3.58 11.46 7.73
N GLY A 164 3.25 12.42 8.61
CA GLY A 164 4.23 13.31 9.23
C GLY A 164 4.33 14.71 8.60
N SER A 165 5.37 15.44 9.01
CA SER A 165 5.64 16.84 8.63
C SER A 165 6.32 16.98 7.26
N ILE A 166 6.19 18.16 6.66
CA ILE A 166 6.78 18.49 5.35
C ILE A 166 8.31 18.57 5.48
N SER A 167 9.03 17.91 4.59
CA SER A 167 10.48 18.05 4.45
C SER A 167 10.80 19.08 3.38
N ILE A 168 11.63 20.07 3.75
CA ILE A 168 11.97 21.22 2.91
C ILE A 168 13.42 21.05 2.43
N PHE A 169 13.64 21.18 1.13
CA PHE A 169 14.96 20.99 0.53
C PHE A 169 15.43 22.25 -0.19
N SER A 170 16.65 22.69 0.15
CA SER A 170 17.31 23.77 -0.56
C SER A 170 17.75 23.30 -1.95
N SER A 171 17.52 24.13 -2.96
CA SER A 171 18.10 23.92 -4.30
C SER A 171 19.54 24.41 -4.34
N SER A 172 20.31 23.95 -5.33
CA SER A 172 21.60 24.55 -5.70
C SER A 172 21.43 25.99 -6.19
N ARG A 173 20.28 26.31 -6.76
CA ARG A 173 19.91 27.66 -7.19
C ARG A 173 19.38 28.48 -6.02
N LYS A 174 19.79 29.75 -5.97
CA LYS A 174 19.31 30.71 -4.97
C LYS A 174 18.11 31.45 -5.54
N TYR A 175 16.98 31.32 -4.83
CA TYR A 175 15.75 32.05 -5.12
C TYR A 175 15.60 33.12 -4.05
N ASN A 176 15.90 34.38 -4.36
CA ASN A 176 15.72 35.46 -3.38
C ASN A 176 14.26 35.90 -3.39
N VAL A 177 13.75 36.30 -2.24
CA VAL A 177 12.37 36.76 -2.08
C VAL A 177 12.39 38.26 -1.80
N THR A 178 11.52 38.99 -2.46
CA THR A 178 11.32 40.43 -2.29
C THR A 178 9.89 40.68 -1.83
N LEU A 179 9.75 41.49 -0.78
CA LEU A 179 8.48 41.92 -0.21
C LEU A 179 8.29 43.40 -0.53
N GLU A 180 7.13 43.75 -1.06
CA GLU A 180 6.74 45.13 -1.36
C GLU A 180 5.43 45.46 -0.65
N LEU A 181 5.34 46.66 -0.09
CA LEU A 181 4.14 47.15 0.59
C LEU A 181 3.43 48.14 -0.31
N LEU A 182 2.28 47.73 -0.85
CA LEU A 182 1.49 48.52 -1.80
C LEU A 182 0.24 49.10 -1.13
N PRO A 183 -0.14 50.35 -1.43
CA PRO A 183 -1.42 50.89 -1.01
C PRO A 183 -2.57 50.28 -1.82
N ASP A 184 -3.72 50.08 -1.20
CA ASP A 184 -4.95 49.71 -1.90
C ASP A 184 -5.50 50.94 -2.63
N ILE A 185 -5.41 50.92 -3.96
CA ILE A 185 -5.85 52.01 -4.83
C ILE A 185 -7.12 51.58 -5.55
N ASP A 186 -8.22 52.29 -5.27
CA ASP A 186 -9.44 52.11 -6.06
C ASP A 186 -9.26 52.81 -7.41
N ILE A 187 -9.06 52.00 -8.45
CA ILE A 187 -8.82 52.44 -9.83
C ILE A 187 -10.00 53.27 -10.37
N ILE A 188 -11.22 53.08 -9.86
CA ILE A 188 -12.42 53.77 -10.34
C ILE A 188 -12.49 55.20 -9.79
N THR A 189 -12.09 55.37 -8.53
CA THR A 189 -12.18 56.67 -7.84
C THR A 189 -10.86 57.43 -7.77
N ASN A 190 -9.75 56.81 -8.21
CA ASN A 190 -8.37 57.32 -8.00
C ASN A 190 -8.14 57.80 -6.57
N SER A 191 -8.83 57.18 -5.61
CA SER A 191 -8.66 57.48 -4.20
C SER A 191 -7.76 56.41 -3.60
N SER A 192 -6.64 56.85 -3.01
CA SER A 192 -5.80 55.95 -2.24
C SER A 192 -6.53 55.65 -0.94
N GLY A 193 -6.95 54.41 -0.77
CA GLY A 193 -7.33 53.91 0.53
C GLY A 193 -6.17 54.06 1.51
N ASN A 194 -6.48 54.17 2.80
CA ASN A 194 -5.45 54.15 3.85
C ASN A 194 -5.00 52.70 4.18
N ASP A 195 -5.46 51.76 3.37
CA ASP A 195 -5.25 50.34 3.46
C ASP A 195 -4.05 49.94 2.60
N TYR A 196 -3.33 48.92 3.06
CA TYR A 196 -2.13 48.43 2.40
C TYR A 196 -2.19 46.92 2.29
N TYR A 197 -1.51 46.34 1.32
CA TYR A 197 -1.32 44.90 1.20
C TYR A 197 0.14 44.59 0.85
N TRP A 198 0.54 43.35 1.12
CA TRP A 198 1.89 42.88 0.80
C TRP A 198 1.88 42.16 -0.54
N SER A 199 2.84 42.50 -1.38
CA SER A 199 3.15 41.80 -2.62
C SER A 199 4.49 41.06 -2.49
N VAL A 200 4.54 39.82 -2.96
CA VAL A 200 5.66 38.89 -2.76
C VAL A 200 6.14 38.34 -4.09
N THR A 201 7.37 38.69 -4.43
CA THR A 201 8.05 38.21 -5.64
C THR A 201 9.24 37.35 -5.29
N MET A 202 9.57 36.42 -6.19
CA MET A 202 10.83 35.68 -6.14
C MET A 202 11.68 35.98 -7.37
N SER A 203 12.98 36.16 -7.18
CA SER A 203 13.94 36.31 -8.28
C SER A 203 14.37 34.93 -8.76
N VAL A 204 14.08 34.60 -10.01
CA VAL A 204 14.48 33.33 -10.63
C VAL A 204 15.66 33.57 -11.58
N PRO A 205 16.77 32.81 -11.46
CA PRO A 205 17.85 32.90 -12.41
C PRO A 205 17.41 32.34 -13.78
N VAL A 206 17.64 33.09 -14.86
CA VAL A 206 17.39 32.65 -16.24
C VAL A 206 18.55 31.79 -16.72
N ASP A 207 18.25 30.64 -17.29
CA ASP A 207 19.22 29.80 -18.00
C ASP A 207 19.43 30.31 -19.43
N VAL A 208 20.00 31.50 -19.58
CA VAL A 208 20.66 31.86 -20.83
C VAL A 208 22.08 31.32 -20.72
N GLY A 209 22.55 30.57 -21.71
CA GLY A 209 23.90 29.97 -21.75
C GLY A 209 25.05 30.99 -21.83
N ASP A 210 24.85 32.18 -21.28
CA ASP A 210 25.80 33.28 -21.25
C ASP A 210 26.15 33.64 -19.79
N LYS A 211 27.36 34.17 -19.59
CA LYS A 211 28.00 34.31 -18.26
C LYS A 211 27.37 35.37 -17.35
N ASP A 212 26.33 36.05 -17.83
CA ASP A 212 25.54 37.01 -17.06
C ASP A 212 24.23 36.36 -16.64
N SER A 213 24.19 35.88 -15.39
CA SER A 213 22.98 35.35 -14.76
C SER A 213 21.94 36.46 -14.63
N SER A 214 21.12 36.65 -15.67
CA SER A 214 19.97 37.53 -15.58
C SER A 214 18.94 36.91 -14.65
N TYR A 215 18.32 37.74 -13.80
CA TYR A 215 17.23 37.33 -12.92
C TYR A 215 15.94 37.96 -13.44
N TYR A 216 14.84 37.21 -13.42
CA TYR A 216 13.52 37.76 -13.62
C TYR A 216 12.69 37.62 -12.35
N ASN A 217 11.79 38.57 -12.13
CA ASN A 217 10.83 38.50 -11.04
C ASN A 217 9.70 37.57 -11.47
N ALA A 218 9.42 36.58 -10.63
CA ALA A 218 8.34 35.63 -10.81
C ALA A 218 7.47 35.62 -9.56
N PRO A 219 6.19 35.24 -9.70
CA PRO A 219 5.36 34.96 -8.54
C PRO A 219 5.92 33.77 -7.75
N LEU A 220 5.61 33.72 -6.46
CA LEU A 220 6.07 32.66 -5.57
C LEU A 220 5.64 31.28 -6.09
N SER A 221 6.61 30.43 -6.40
CA SER A 221 6.35 29.09 -6.97
C SER A 221 7.10 28.00 -6.21
N PHE A 222 6.45 26.86 -6.01
CA PHE A 222 6.99 25.71 -5.28
C PHE A 222 6.86 24.42 -6.09
N LEU A 223 7.89 23.58 -5.98
CA LEU A 223 7.89 22.22 -6.52
C LEU A 223 7.54 21.25 -5.40
N LEU A 224 6.34 20.69 -5.48
CA LEU A 224 5.83 19.72 -4.51
C LEU A 224 6.13 18.30 -4.98
N VAL A 225 6.69 17.50 -4.07
CA VAL A 225 6.84 16.05 -4.22
C VAL A 225 5.93 15.39 -3.21
N SER A 226 4.77 14.94 -3.66
CA SER A 226 3.78 14.30 -2.79
C SER A 226 3.87 12.78 -2.88
N ASP A 227 4.01 12.12 -1.74
CA ASP A 227 3.95 10.67 -1.67
C ASP A 227 2.51 10.19 -1.90
N ASN A 228 2.36 9.11 -2.66
CA ASN A 228 1.09 8.41 -2.73
C ASN A 228 0.73 7.89 -1.34
N PHE A 229 -0.48 8.20 -0.91
CA PHE A 229 -1.07 7.64 0.28
C PHE A 229 -2.24 6.74 -0.12
N VAL A 230 -2.33 5.59 0.53
CA VAL A 230 -3.56 4.81 0.52
C VAL A 230 -4.42 5.42 1.60
N SER A 231 -5.57 5.99 1.23
CA SER A 231 -6.52 6.48 2.24
C SER A 231 -6.83 5.34 3.20
N SER A 232 -6.35 5.44 4.43
CA SER A 232 -6.48 4.37 5.42
C SER A 232 -7.94 4.04 5.70
N SER A 233 -8.89 4.91 5.32
CA SER A 233 -10.33 4.79 5.54
C SER A 233 -10.92 3.41 5.25
N ILE A 234 -10.49 2.72 4.18
CA ILE A 234 -11.01 1.37 3.87
C ILE A 234 -10.28 0.30 4.68
N LEU A 235 -8.95 0.35 4.77
CA LEU A 235 -8.15 -0.69 5.44
C LEU A 235 -8.29 -0.63 6.98
N SER A 236 -8.35 0.58 7.54
CA SER A 236 -8.66 0.83 8.95
C SER A 236 -10.13 0.60 9.26
N GLY A 237 -11.03 0.94 8.33
CA GLY A 237 -12.47 0.68 8.46
C GLY A 237 -12.82 -0.81 8.45
N LEU A 238 -12.04 -1.63 7.75
CA LEU A 238 -12.16 -3.09 7.75
C LEU A 238 -11.45 -3.77 8.92
N GLY A 239 -10.84 -3.02 9.85
CA GLY A 239 -10.12 -3.59 11.00
C GLY A 239 -8.96 -4.50 10.61
N ILE A 240 -8.43 -4.36 9.39
CA ILE A 240 -7.31 -5.15 8.88
C ILE A 240 -6.03 -4.51 9.42
N SER A 241 -5.81 -4.70 10.72
CA SER A 241 -4.49 -4.54 11.30
C SER A 241 -3.57 -5.62 10.72
N SER A 242 -2.25 -5.39 10.72
CA SER A 242 -1.25 -6.40 10.31
C SER A 242 -1.45 -7.73 11.04
N TYR A 243 -1.97 -7.71 12.27
CA TYR A 243 -2.29 -8.90 13.06
C TYR A 243 -3.50 -9.68 12.54
N SER A 244 -4.45 -9.03 11.86
CA SER A 244 -5.65 -9.67 11.31
C SER A 244 -5.31 -10.66 10.18
N VAL A 245 -4.29 -10.33 9.36
CA VAL A 245 -3.79 -11.22 8.29
C VAL A 245 -3.13 -12.46 8.88
N VAL A 246 -2.35 -12.30 9.94
CA VAL A 246 -1.70 -13.41 10.65
C VAL A 246 -2.75 -14.31 11.30
N GLY A 247 -3.77 -13.72 11.94
CA GLY A 247 -4.88 -14.48 12.52
C GLY A 247 -5.64 -15.31 11.47
N PHE A 248 -5.96 -14.72 10.32
CA PHE A 248 -6.59 -15.43 9.21
C PHE A 248 -5.74 -16.61 8.71
N TYR A 249 -4.42 -16.41 8.57
CA TYR A 249 -3.50 -17.48 8.17
C TYR A 249 -3.53 -18.66 9.15
N VAL A 250 -3.45 -18.38 10.45
CA VAL A 250 -3.48 -19.42 11.49
C VAL A 250 -4.78 -20.22 11.43
N ILE A 251 -5.93 -19.55 11.29
CA ILE A 251 -7.24 -20.21 11.22
C ILE A 251 -7.34 -21.12 9.99
N VAL A 252 -6.94 -20.64 8.81
CA VAL A 252 -7.01 -21.42 7.57
C VAL A 252 -6.09 -22.63 7.63
N VAL A 253 -4.84 -22.44 8.04
CA VAL A 253 -3.85 -23.54 8.15
C VAL A 253 -4.27 -24.54 9.23
N TYR A 254 -4.77 -24.07 10.37
CA TYR A 254 -5.28 -24.96 11.42
C TYR A 254 -6.49 -25.76 10.93
N SER A 255 -7.44 -25.12 10.24
CA SER A 255 -8.62 -25.81 9.70
C SER A 255 -8.23 -26.87 8.66
N PHE A 256 -7.27 -26.56 7.78
CA PHE A 256 -6.78 -27.51 6.80
C PHE A 256 -6.03 -28.69 7.43
N SER A 257 -5.19 -28.43 8.44
CA SER A 257 -4.48 -29.50 9.16
C SER A 257 -5.44 -30.40 9.94
N GLN A 258 -6.49 -29.84 10.54
CA GLN A 258 -7.54 -30.61 11.21
C GLN A 258 -8.34 -31.46 10.21
N LEU A 259 -8.64 -30.93 9.02
CA LEU A 259 -9.30 -31.69 7.96
C LEU A 259 -8.45 -32.87 7.49
N LEU A 260 -7.16 -32.65 7.24
CA LEU A 260 -6.23 -33.73 6.89
C LEU A 260 -6.17 -34.79 7.99
N ARG A 261 -6.10 -34.38 9.26
CA ARG A 261 -6.14 -35.31 10.40
C ARG A 261 -7.40 -36.16 10.37
N LEU A 262 -8.57 -35.59 10.08
CA LEU A 262 -9.82 -36.35 9.98
C LEU A 262 -9.80 -37.37 8.83
N LEU A 263 -9.27 -37.02 7.66
CA LEU A 263 -9.25 -37.92 6.50
C LEU A 263 -8.33 -39.14 6.68
N TYR A 264 -7.23 -38.97 7.42
CA TYR A 264 -6.23 -40.02 7.60
C TYR A 264 -6.32 -40.76 8.95
N SER A 265 -6.92 -40.16 9.99
CA SER A 265 -6.92 -40.77 11.33
C SER A 265 -7.81 -42.01 11.46
N ASP A 266 -8.82 -42.20 10.61
CA ASP A 266 -9.80 -43.29 10.79
C ASP A 266 -9.56 -44.51 9.88
N LYS A 267 -8.50 -44.48 9.05
CA LYS A 267 -8.21 -45.58 8.11
C LYS A 267 -7.83 -46.88 8.80
N MET A 268 -7.16 -46.83 9.95
CA MET A 268 -6.70 -48.00 10.70
C MET A 268 -7.85 -48.90 11.18
N LYS A 269 -8.97 -48.31 11.62
CA LYS A 269 -10.12 -49.08 12.13
C LYS A 269 -10.81 -49.90 11.05
N ASN A 270 -10.67 -49.48 9.79
CA ASN A 270 -11.29 -50.13 8.66
C ASN A 270 -10.46 -51.29 8.10
N ILE A 271 -9.20 -51.46 8.53
CA ILE A 271 -8.29 -52.49 7.99
C ILE A 271 -8.90 -53.89 8.08
N ILE A 272 -9.56 -54.21 9.19
CA ILE A 272 -10.21 -55.53 9.42
C ILE A 272 -11.26 -55.85 8.35
N PHE A 273 -11.90 -54.83 7.77
CA PHE A 273 -12.95 -55.00 6.76
C PHE A 273 -12.44 -54.79 5.33
N THR A 274 -11.38 -54.01 5.14
CA THR A 274 -10.84 -53.70 3.81
C THR A 274 -9.75 -54.67 3.35
N ASP A 275 -9.01 -55.27 4.29
CA ASP A 275 -7.87 -56.14 3.99
C ASP A 275 -8.19 -57.62 4.24
N LEU A 276 -9.13 -58.15 3.45
CA LEU A 276 -9.55 -59.55 3.48
C LEU A 276 -8.85 -60.34 2.37
N GLN A 277 -8.43 -61.59 2.64
CA GLN A 277 -7.65 -62.38 1.69
C GLN A 277 -8.49 -62.97 0.55
N ASN A 278 -9.66 -63.54 0.86
CA ASN A 278 -10.66 -64.05 -0.09
C ASN A 278 -12.08 -63.67 0.41
N VAL A 279 -12.95 -63.17 -0.47
CA VAL A 279 -14.30 -62.66 -0.13
C VAL A 279 -15.43 -63.49 -0.76
N ASP A 280 -15.13 -64.59 -1.44
CA ASP A 280 -16.09 -65.36 -2.27
C ASP A 280 -17.24 -65.94 -1.43
N TYR A 281 -16.92 -66.48 -0.26
CA TYR A 281 -17.93 -67.00 0.66
C TYR A 281 -18.91 -65.90 1.12
N LEU A 282 -18.39 -64.71 1.44
CA LEU A 282 -19.19 -63.58 1.88
C LEU A 282 -20.06 -63.03 0.73
N LEU A 283 -19.51 -62.98 -0.49
CA LEU A 283 -20.22 -62.55 -1.69
C LEU A 283 -21.36 -63.53 -2.06
N ARG A 284 -21.13 -64.84 -1.90
CA ARG A 284 -22.19 -65.87 -2.05
C ARG A 284 -23.27 -65.71 -0.99
N LEU A 285 -22.92 -65.43 0.26
CA LEU A 285 -23.89 -65.20 1.33
C LEU A 285 -24.77 -63.97 1.05
N VAL A 286 -24.17 -62.86 0.61
CA VAL A 286 -24.92 -61.64 0.21
C VAL A 286 -25.79 -61.90 -1.02
N SER A 287 -25.30 -62.69 -1.98
CA SER A 287 -26.08 -63.09 -3.16
C SER A 287 -27.26 -63.99 -2.79
N ALA A 288 -27.10 -64.90 -1.83
CA ALA A 288 -28.17 -65.75 -1.31
C ALA A 288 -29.25 -64.92 -0.59
N VAL A 289 -28.86 -63.91 0.20
CA VAL A 289 -29.79 -62.94 0.79
C VAL A 289 -30.58 -62.21 -0.30
N LYS A 290 -29.89 -61.74 -1.35
CA LYS A 290 -30.52 -61.07 -2.49
C LYS A 290 -31.49 -62.00 -3.23
N LEU A 291 -31.16 -63.28 -3.36
CA LEU A 291 -32.01 -64.29 -3.98
C LEU A 291 -33.26 -64.58 -3.14
N ALA A 292 -33.11 -64.78 -1.83
CA ALA A 292 -34.22 -65.00 -0.90
C ALA A 292 -35.21 -63.82 -0.91
N ARG A 293 -34.69 -62.59 -0.98
CA ARG A 293 -35.50 -61.37 -1.13
C ARG A 293 -36.28 -61.35 -2.44
N LYS A 294 -35.67 -61.74 -3.56
CA LYS A 294 -36.36 -61.84 -4.86
C LYS A 294 -37.49 -62.88 -4.84
N GLN A 295 -37.28 -63.99 -4.14
CA GLN A 295 -38.28 -65.05 -3.97
C GLN A 295 -39.36 -64.72 -2.92
N ARG A 296 -39.25 -63.56 -2.24
CA ARG A 296 -40.11 -63.15 -1.11
C ARG A 296 -40.15 -64.16 0.04
N ASN A 297 -39.09 -64.94 0.22
CA ASN A 297 -38.95 -65.87 1.33
C ASN A 297 -38.22 -65.19 2.51
N PHE A 298 -38.99 -64.43 3.29
CA PHE A 298 -38.45 -63.59 4.38
C PHE A 298 -37.84 -64.40 5.53
N PHE A 299 -38.32 -65.61 5.79
CA PHE A 299 -37.77 -66.46 6.85
C PHE A 299 -36.33 -66.88 6.54
N VAL A 300 -36.07 -67.30 5.30
CA VAL A 300 -34.71 -67.65 4.84
C VAL A 300 -33.82 -66.41 4.74
N GLU A 301 -34.37 -65.28 4.27
CA GLU A 301 -33.66 -64.00 4.24
C GLU A 301 -33.18 -63.60 5.64
N GLU A 302 -34.04 -63.66 6.64
CA GLU A 302 -33.72 -63.32 8.03
C GLU A 302 -32.62 -64.23 8.60
N LEU A 303 -32.70 -65.54 8.35
CA LEU A 303 -31.70 -66.50 8.80
C LEU A 303 -30.32 -66.21 8.21
N LEU A 304 -30.26 -65.96 6.89
CA LEU A 304 -29.02 -65.63 6.19
C LEU A 304 -28.45 -64.27 6.65
N TYR A 305 -29.31 -63.29 6.90
CA TYR A 305 -28.90 -61.98 7.39
C TYR A 305 -28.37 -62.01 8.83
N ARG A 306 -29.01 -62.79 9.73
CA ARG A 306 -28.49 -63.04 11.09
C ARG A 306 -27.11 -63.69 11.06
N ARG A 307 -26.88 -64.62 10.12
CA ARG A 307 -25.55 -65.24 9.89
C ARG A 307 -24.53 -64.20 9.44
N LEU A 308 -24.90 -63.32 8.51
CA LEU A 308 -24.04 -62.22 8.04
C LEU A 308 -23.63 -61.27 9.18
N ILE A 309 -24.58 -60.82 10.00
CA ILE A 309 -24.28 -59.96 11.16
C ILE A 309 -23.33 -60.65 12.14
N ARG A 310 -23.54 -61.94 12.41
CA ARG A 310 -22.68 -62.70 13.33
C ARG A 310 -21.23 -62.74 12.85
N ILE A 311 -21.01 -62.87 11.54
CA ILE A 311 -19.67 -62.86 10.93
C ILE A 311 -19.02 -61.48 11.09
N TYR A 312 -19.76 -60.39 10.84
CA TYR A 312 -19.21 -59.03 10.99
C TYR A 312 -18.98 -58.60 12.45
N ARG A 313 -19.65 -59.24 13.43
CA ARG A 313 -19.50 -58.96 14.85
C ARG A 313 -18.28 -59.64 15.48
N ASP A 314 -17.81 -60.74 14.89
CA ASP A 314 -16.71 -61.55 15.41
C ASP A 314 -15.54 -61.58 14.41
N PRO A 315 -14.45 -60.82 14.67
CA PRO A 315 -13.33 -60.72 13.73
C PRO A 315 -12.60 -62.06 13.54
N SER A 316 -12.64 -62.97 14.52
CA SER A 316 -12.04 -64.29 14.41
C SER A 316 -12.78 -65.13 13.36
N LEU A 317 -14.13 -65.11 13.38
CA LEU A 317 -14.94 -65.78 12.36
C LEU A 317 -14.74 -65.18 10.97
N LEU A 318 -14.63 -63.84 10.89
CA LEU A 318 -14.40 -63.16 9.63
C LEU A 318 -13.07 -63.60 8.99
N ILE A 319 -11.98 -63.68 9.76
CA ILE A 319 -10.67 -64.12 9.28
C ILE A 319 -10.69 -65.60 8.86
N THR A 320 -11.29 -66.47 9.67
CA THR A 320 -11.37 -67.91 9.34
C THR A 320 -12.15 -68.14 8.04
N LEU A 321 -13.23 -67.40 7.81
CA LEU A 321 -14.07 -67.53 6.61
C LEU A 321 -13.49 -66.85 5.37
N THR A 322 -12.51 -65.96 5.55
CA THR A 322 -11.86 -65.22 4.44
C THR A 322 -10.42 -65.67 4.20
N ARG A 323 -9.96 -66.75 4.84
CA ARG A 323 -8.65 -67.36 4.61
C ARG A 323 -8.52 -67.86 3.17
N ARG A 324 -7.31 -67.83 2.60
CA ARG A 324 -7.01 -68.58 1.38
C ARG A 324 -7.24 -70.08 1.58
N LEU A 325 -8.15 -70.65 0.79
CA LEU A 325 -8.42 -72.09 0.72
C LEU A 325 -7.39 -72.75 -0.21
N SER A 326 -6.88 -73.93 0.13
CA SER A 326 -6.04 -74.74 -0.78
C SER A 326 -6.87 -75.29 -1.94
N GLU A 327 -6.25 -75.63 -3.07
CA GLU A 327 -6.93 -76.17 -4.26
C GLU A 327 -7.75 -77.44 -3.95
N GLU A 328 -7.30 -78.24 -2.99
CA GLU A 328 -7.99 -79.45 -2.50
C GLU A 328 -9.26 -79.11 -1.68
N GLU A 329 -9.19 -78.10 -0.80
CA GLU A 329 -10.32 -77.65 0.00
C GLU A 329 -11.39 -76.96 -0.86
N GLN A 330 -10.98 -76.21 -1.89
CA GLN A 330 -11.89 -75.60 -2.87
C GLN A 330 -12.69 -76.65 -3.65
N SER A 331 -12.03 -77.75 -4.02
CA SER A 331 -12.65 -78.90 -4.70
C SER A 331 -13.67 -79.62 -3.80
N SER A 332 -13.37 -79.77 -2.50
CA SER A 332 -14.26 -80.42 -1.53
C SER A 332 -15.53 -79.64 -1.19
N LEU A 333 -15.49 -78.31 -1.29
CA LEU A 333 -16.62 -77.42 -1.01
C LEU A 333 -17.58 -77.24 -2.19
N ALA A 334 -17.41 -78.02 -3.26
CA ALA A 334 -18.10 -77.84 -4.54
C ALA A 334 -18.08 -76.35 -4.97
N LEU A 335 -16.91 -75.71 -4.79
CA LEU A 335 -16.68 -74.32 -5.18
C LEU A 335 -16.51 -74.19 -6.70
N ASP A 336 -16.60 -75.28 -7.47
CA ASP A 336 -16.30 -75.38 -8.90
C ASP A 336 -17.47 -74.93 -9.82
N GLY A 337 -18.25 -73.95 -9.38
CA GLY A 337 -19.40 -73.41 -10.12
C GLY A 337 -19.23 -71.96 -10.59
N TYR A 338 -18.07 -71.35 -10.37
CA TYR A 338 -17.71 -70.05 -10.91
C TYR A 338 -16.20 -70.02 -11.19
N THR A 339 -15.75 -70.93 -12.04
CA THR A 339 -14.55 -70.67 -12.84
C THR A 339 -15.01 -69.77 -13.98
N ASP A 340 -14.57 -68.51 -13.93
CA ASP A 340 -14.73 -67.58 -15.04
C ASP A 340 -13.96 -68.17 -16.24
N THR A 341 -14.67 -68.72 -17.23
CA THR A 341 -14.06 -69.23 -18.46
C THR A 341 -13.60 -68.09 -19.39
N SER A 342 -13.20 -66.94 -18.83
CA SER A 342 -12.70 -65.79 -19.59
C SER A 342 -11.18 -65.83 -19.79
N GLU A 343 -10.55 -67.01 -19.72
CA GLU A 343 -9.11 -67.16 -19.98
C GLU A 343 -8.68 -66.78 -21.42
N ASP A 344 -9.63 -66.54 -22.34
CA ASP A 344 -9.34 -66.19 -23.74
C ASP A 344 -9.41 -64.70 -24.09
N ASP A 345 -9.56 -63.77 -23.13
CA ASP A 345 -9.65 -62.33 -23.44
C ASP A 345 -8.68 -61.46 -22.60
N PRO A 346 -7.45 -61.19 -23.08
CA PRO A 346 -6.40 -60.51 -22.31
C PRO A 346 -6.69 -59.03 -22.02
N ASN A 347 -7.79 -58.48 -22.54
CA ASN A 347 -8.17 -57.07 -22.35
C ASN A 347 -9.35 -56.85 -21.39
N ARG A 348 -9.89 -57.91 -20.76
CA ARG A 348 -11.14 -57.78 -19.97
C ARG A 348 -11.02 -57.94 -18.45
N LEU A 349 -9.84 -58.25 -17.91
CA LEU A 349 -9.63 -58.41 -16.46
C LEU A 349 -8.61 -57.41 -15.93
N GLY A 350 -9.08 -56.17 -15.70
CA GLY A 350 -8.26 -55.09 -15.13
C GLY A 350 -7.99 -55.19 -13.64
N TYR A 351 -8.57 -56.16 -12.92
CA TYR A 351 -8.34 -56.30 -11.49
C TYR A 351 -8.46 -57.77 -11.10
N LEU A 352 -7.40 -58.29 -10.48
CA LEU A 352 -7.31 -59.47 -9.61
C LEU A 352 -6.36 -60.60 -10.11
N LEU A 353 -5.32 -60.82 -9.29
CA LEU A 353 -4.72 -62.14 -8.94
C LEU A 353 -3.43 -62.64 -9.64
N LYS A 354 -2.44 -61.79 -9.98
CA LYS A 354 -1.06 -62.32 -10.16
C LYS A 354 0.07 -61.67 -9.36
N ASP A 355 -0.08 -60.44 -8.86
CA ASP A 355 1.08 -59.72 -8.29
C ASP A 355 1.06 -59.47 -6.77
N ARG A 356 0.38 -60.32 -5.97
CA ARG A 356 0.43 -60.24 -4.49
C ARG A 356 1.23 -61.37 -3.84
N ALA A 357 2.44 -61.63 -4.34
CA ALA A 357 3.49 -62.26 -3.54
C ALA A 357 4.39 -61.15 -2.98
N PRO A 358 4.72 -61.14 -1.67
CA PRO A 358 5.75 -60.23 -1.18
C PRO A 358 7.10 -60.65 -1.79
N LYS A 359 7.71 -59.76 -2.59
CA LYS A 359 9.12 -59.90 -3.00
C LYS A 359 10.01 -59.59 -1.79
N TYR A 360 10.20 -60.57 -0.92
CA TYR A 360 11.39 -60.60 -0.07
C TYR A 360 12.27 -61.75 -0.55
N ASP A 361 13.57 -61.46 -0.58
CA ASP A 361 14.71 -62.27 -1.03
C ASP A 361 15.21 -61.96 -2.46
N LYS A 362 16.01 -60.90 -2.55
CA LYS A 362 17.18 -60.90 -3.43
C LYS A 362 18.43 -60.92 -2.55
N PRO A 363 19.41 -61.81 -2.77
CA PRO A 363 20.73 -61.68 -2.15
C PRO A 363 21.35 -60.37 -2.61
N ILE A 364 22.04 -59.70 -1.70
CA ILE A 364 22.83 -58.50 -1.97
C ILE A 364 24.07 -58.94 -2.75
N ASP A 365 24.15 -58.61 -4.03
CA ASP A 365 25.42 -58.64 -4.77
C ASP A 365 26.22 -57.39 -4.39
N ASP A 366 27.26 -57.59 -3.59
CA ASP A 366 28.32 -56.61 -3.33
C ASP A 366 29.19 -56.47 -4.59
N ASP A 367 28.82 -55.56 -5.48
CA ASP A 367 29.82 -54.89 -6.32
C ASP A 367 29.25 -53.58 -6.89
N HIS A 368 30.07 -52.53 -6.85
CA HIS A 368 29.83 -51.14 -7.27
C HIS A 368 29.52 -50.10 -6.18
N LEU A 369 30.52 -49.86 -5.33
CA LEU A 369 30.76 -48.54 -4.75
C LEU A 369 31.62 -47.68 -5.70
N PRO A 370 31.19 -46.48 -6.14
CA PRO A 370 32.07 -45.55 -6.82
C PRO A 370 33.03 -44.88 -5.82
N LYS A 371 34.32 -44.88 -6.16
CA LYS A 371 35.39 -44.18 -5.43
C LYS A 371 35.10 -42.67 -5.41
N LYS A 372 35.13 -42.08 -4.22
CA LYS A 372 35.16 -40.62 -4.03
C LYS A 372 36.43 -40.03 -4.67
N GLN A 373 36.24 -39.03 -5.53
CA GLN A 373 37.18 -37.92 -5.70
C GLN A 373 36.64 -36.73 -4.92
#